data_AF-A0A699QKJ5-F1
#
_entry.id   AF-A0A699QKJ5-F1
#
_cell.length_a   1.000
_cell.length_b   1.000
_cell.length_c   1.000
_cell.angle_alpha   90.00
_cell.angle_beta   90.00
_cell.angle_gamma   90.00
#
_symmetry.space_group_name_H-M   'P 1'
#
loop_
_entity.id
_entity.type
_entity.pdbx_description
1 polymer ?
#
loop_
_entity_poly.entity_id
_entity_poly.type
_entity_poly.pdbx_seq_one_letter_code
_entity_poly.pdbx_strand_id
1 'polypeptide(L)'
;MVGKSKLDEDKEGKTVDPLHYRGMIGTLLYLTASRPDLQFAICMCTRSKHIDIRYHFIKEHVENAVIEVYFINTEYQLVDIFTKALGGERIEFLINKLGMRSFTPETLKHLADEVKE
;
A
#
# COMPACT_ATOMS: atom_id res chain seq x y z
N MET A 1 -17.71 -23.45 -5.67
CA MET A 1 -16.34 -23.74 -6.14
C MET A 1 -16.18 -23.12 -7.51
N VAL A 2 -15.85 -21.83 -7.57
CA VAL A 2 -15.69 -21.06 -8.82
C VAL A 2 -14.20 -20.98 -9.13
N GLY A 3 -13.83 -21.46 -10.31
CA GLY A 3 -12.44 -21.60 -10.75
C GLY A 3 -11.74 -20.26 -10.91
N LYS A 4 -10.43 -20.24 -10.65
CA LYS A 4 -9.51 -19.12 -10.92
C LYS A 4 -9.73 -18.60 -12.34
N SER A 5 -10.23 -17.38 -12.49
CA SER A 5 -10.16 -16.66 -13.76
C SER A 5 -8.69 -16.23 -13.96
N LYS A 6 -7.99 -16.93 -14.85
CA LYS A 6 -6.76 -16.44 -15.45
C LYS A 6 -7.03 -15.06 -16.08
N LEU A 7 -6.06 -14.17 -16.04
CA LEU A 7 -6.03 -13.03 -16.95
C LEU A 7 -5.90 -13.61 -18.36
N ASP A 8 -7.03 -13.78 -19.04
CA ASP A 8 -7.05 -14.18 -20.43
C ASP A 8 -6.76 -12.94 -21.29
N GLU A 9 -6.04 -13.16 -22.40
CA GLU A 9 -5.84 -12.12 -23.40
C GLU A 9 -7.21 -11.63 -23.89
N ASP A 10 -7.42 -10.31 -23.84
CA ASP A 10 -8.61 -9.69 -24.40
C ASP A 10 -8.58 -9.85 -25.92
N LYS A 11 -9.30 -10.87 -26.41
CA LYS A 11 -9.39 -11.18 -27.84
C LYS A 11 -10.17 -10.12 -28.64
N GLU A 12 -10.90 -9.25 -27.96
CA GLU A 12 -11.63 -8.11 -28.56
C GLU A 12 -10.87 -6.78 -28.38
N GLY A 13 -9.80 -6.78 -27.58
CA GLY A 13 -8.95 -5.63 -27.32
C GLY A 13 -8.22 -5.17 -28.57
N LYS A 14 -8.25 -3.87 -28.85
CA LYS A 14 -7.40 -3.28 -29.90
C LYS A 14 -5.94 -3.58 -29.58
N THR A 15 -5.21 -4.18 -30.52
CA THR A 15 -3.76 -4.42 -30.42
C THR A 15 -3.03 -3.10 -30.23
N VAL A 16 -2.62 -2.82 -29.00
CA VAL A 16 -1.79 -1.65 -28.68
C VAL A 16 -0.35 -2.01 -29.00
N ASP A 17 0.24 -1.32 -29.97
CA ASP A 17 1.64 -1.50 -30.32
C ASP A 17 2.54 -1.24 -29.09
N PRO A 18 3.33 -2.23 -28.62
CA PRO A 18 4.22 -2.06 -27.48
C PRO A 18 5.24 -0.92 -27.67
N LEU A 19 5.65 -0.65 -28.92
CA LEU A 19 6.55 0.47 -29.24
C LEU A 19 5.87 1.81 -29.00
N HIS A 20 4.56 1.90 -29.25
CA HIS A 20 3.77 3.09 -28.97
C HIS A 20 3.72 3.42 -27.48
N TYR A 21 3.43 2.41 -26.65
CA TYR A 21 3.40 2.58 -25.20
C TYR A 21 4.79 2.93 -24.62
N ARG A 22 5.83 2.25 -25.11
CA ARG A 22 7.22 2.55 -24.75
C ARG A 22 7.63 3.96 -25.17
N GLY A 23 7.20 4.40 -26.35
CA GLY A 23 7.38 5.75 -26.85
C GLY A 23 6.72 6.80 -25.96
N MET A 24 5.45 6.58 -25.59
CA MET A 24 4.71 7.47 -24.68
C MET A 24 5.41 7.61 -23.32
N ILE A 25 5.87 6.52 -22.73
CA ILE A 25 6.64 6.55 -21.47
C ILE A 25 7.96 7.31 -21.66
N GLY A 26 8.67 7.06 -22.76
CA GLY A 26 9.91 7.75 -23.09
C GLY A 26 9.74 9.26 -23.26
N THR A 27 8.70 9.68 -24.00
CA THR A 27 8.35 11.10 -24.18
C THR A 27 7.97 11.75 -22.85
N LEU A 28 7.19 11.06 -22.01
CA LEU A 28 6.81 11.55 -20.69
C LEU A 28 8.03 11.72 -19.76
N LEU A 29 8.97 10.78 -19.79
CA LEU A 29 10.21 10.84 -19.03
C LEU A 29 11.11 11.99 -19.50
N TYR A 30 11.25 12.17 -20.82
CA TYR A 30 12.03 13.27 -21.41
C TYR A 30 11.45 14.64 -21.06
N LEU A 31 10.13 14.79 -21.11
CA LEU A 31 9.44 16.01 -20.70
C LEU A 31 9.65 16.30 -19.21
N THR A 32 9.62 15.28 -18.35
CA THR A 32 9.84 15.43 -16.90
C THR A 32 11.27 15.91 -16.58
N ALA A 33 12.27 15.43 -17.32
CA ALA A 33 13.67 15.86 -17.16
C ALA A 33 13.94 17.28 -17.69
N SER A 34 13.16 17.73 -18.68
CA SER A 34 13.38 19.00 -19.38
C SER A 34 12.51 20.15 -18.86
N ARG A 35 11.39 19.85 -18.20
CA ARG A 35 10.36 20.80 -17.74
C ARG A 35 9.98 20.54 -16.28
N PRO A 36 10.82 20.95 -15.31
CA PRO A 36 10.54 20.76 -13.88
C PRO A 36 9.26 21.50 -13.41
N ASP A 37 8.81 22.51 -14.15
CA ASP A 37 7.52 23.20 -13.97
C ASP A 37 6.31 22.27 -14.13
N LEU A 38 6.42 21.23 -14.96
CA LEU A 38 5.36 20.23 -15.19
C LEU A 38 5.47 19.02 -14.27
N GLN A 39 6.59 18.85 -13.57
CA GLN A 39 6.86 17.68 -12.71
C GLN A 39 5.80 17.53 -11.62
N PHE A 40 5.37 18.63 -11.01
CA PHE A 40 4.31 18.61 -10.00
C PHE A 40 2.97 18.13 -10.58
N ALA A 41 2.55 18.67 -11.73
CA ALA A 41 1.31 18.27 -12.39
C ALA A 41 1.33 16.79 -12.82
N ILE A 42 2.46 16.31 -13.36
CA ILE A 42 2.65 14.91 -13.74
C ILE A 42 2.58 14.00 -12.52
N CYS A 43 3.26 14.34 -11.42
CA CYS A 43 3.22 13.59 -10.17
C CYS A 43 1.80 13.53 -9.58
N MET A 44 1.06 14.64 -9.64
CA MET A 44 -0.34 14.67 -9.20
C MET A 44 -1.22 13.76 -10.08
N CYS A 45 -1.06 13.81 -11.40
CA CYS A 45 -1.78 12.95 -12.34
C CYS A 45 -1.47 11.46 -12.15
N THR A 46 -0.20 11.09 -11.97
CA THR A 46 0.18 9.69 -11.70
C THR A 46 -0.37 9.23 -10.36
N ARG A 47 -0.30 10.06 -9.31
CA ARG A 47 -0.92 9.77 -8.00
C ARG A 47 -2.43 9.56 -8.11
N SER A 48 -3.14 10.41 -8.85
CA SER A 48 -4.58 10.24 -9.09
C SER A 48 -4.86 8.89 -9.75
N LYS A 49 -4.16 8.58 -10.85
CA LYS A 49 -4.30 7.28 -11.54
C LYS A 49 -4.01 6.09 -10.61
N HIS A 50 -2.98 6.19 -9.77
CA HIS A 50 -2.68 5.13 -8.80
C HIS A 50 -3.78 4.96 -7.75
N ILE A 51 -4.42 6.05 -7.31
CA ILE A 51 -5.57 6.01 -6.40
C ILE A 51 -6.75 5.33 -7.09
N ASP A 52 -7.08 5.73 -8.31
CA ASP A 52 -8.21 5.18 -9.07
C ASP A 52 -8.04 3.67 -9.32
N ILE A 53 -6.84 3.26 -9.76
CA ILE A 53 -6.52 1.84 -9.98
C ILE A 53 -6.66 1.03 -8.69
N ARG A 54 -6.11 1.51 -7.57
CA ARG A 54 -6.18 0.81 -6.28
C ARG A 54 -7.61 0.73 -5.75
N TYR A 55 -8.39 1.80 -5.91
CA TYR A 55 -9.79 1.83 -5.52
C TYR A 55 -10.60 0.77 -6.26
N HIS A 56 -10.51 0.74 -7.59
CA HIS A 56 -11.24 -0.23 -8.39
C HIS A 56 -10.82 -1.66 -8.09
N PHE A 57 -9.51 -1.91 -7.90
CA PHE A 57 -8.99 -3.21 -7.51
C PHE A 57 -9.58 -3.69 -6.17
N ILE A 58 -9.54 -2.85 -5.12
CA ILE A 58 -10.07 -3.22 -3.80
C ILE A 58 -11.59 -3.41 -3.87
N LYS A 59 -12.30 -2.51 -4.56
CA LYS A 59 -13.76 -2.60 -4.71
C LYS A 59 -14.19 -3.92 -5.34
N GLU A 60 -13.54 -4.33 -6.44
CA GLU A 60 -13.82 -5.60 -7.10
C GLU A 60 -13.61 -6.80 -6.15
N HIS A 61 -12.56 -6.77 -5.34
CA HIS A 61 -12.28 -7.85 -4.37
C HIS A 61 -13.28 -7.87 -3.20
N VAL A 62 -13.84 -6.72 -2.84
CA VAL A 62 -14.93 -6.64 -1.85
C VAL A 62 -16.23 -7.17 -2.43
N GLU A 63 -16.58 -6.81 -3.67
CA GLU A 63 -17.78 -7.31 -4.36
C GLU A 63 -17.72 -8.82 -4.58
N ASN A 64 -16.54 -9.36 -4.87
CA ASN A 64 -16.30 -10.80 -5.00
C ASN A 64 -16.18 -11.53 -3.65
N ALA A 65 -16.40 -10.85 -2.52
CA ALA A 65 -16.27 -11.39 -1.16
C ALA A 65 -14.91 -12.03 -0.85
N VAL A 66 -13.85 -11.63 -1.56
CA VAL A 66 -12.46 -12.02 -1.26
C VAL A 66 -11.93 -11.22 -0.06
N ILE A 67 -12.41 -9.99 0.08
CA ILE A 67 -12.06 -9.07 1.18
C ILE A 67 -13.35 -8.59 1.84
N GLU A 68 -13.45 -8.75 3.15
CA GLU A 68 -14.49 -8.11 3.94
C GLU A 68 -13.95 -6.84 4.60
N VAL A 69 -14.70 -5.76 4.50
CA VAL A 69 -14.32 -4.46 5.07
C VAL A 69 -15.18 -4.17 6.28
N TYR A 70 -14.53 -3.89 7.39
CA TYR A 70 -15.18 -3.50 8.64
C TYR A 70 -14.77 -2.09 9.01
N PHE A 71 -15.74 -1.30 9.49
CA PHE A 71 -15.43 -0.01 10.07
C PHE A 71 -14.67 -0.19 11.38
N ILE A 72 -13.52 0.49 11.50
CA ILE A 72 -12.74 0.58 12.72
C ILE A 72 -12.75 2.04 13.14
N ASN A 73 -13.16 2.31 14.38
CA ASN A 73 -13.04 3.65 14.96
C ASN A 73 -11.57 4.09 14.90
N THR A 74 -11.29 5.33 14.53
CA THR A 74 -9.94 5.90 14.41
C THR A 74 -9.11 5.73 15.67
N GLU A 75 -9.75 5.73 16.85
CA GLU A 75 -9.12 5.47 18.14
C GLU A 75 -8.58 4.03 18.27
N TYR A 76 -9.05 3.08 17.47
CA TYR A 76 -8.66 1.68 17.53
C TYR A 76 -7.92 1.19 16.28
N GLN A 77 -7.54 2.10 15.39
CA GLN A 77 -6.78 1.75 14.19
C GLN A 77 -5.31 1.44 14.55
N LEU A 78 -5.03 0.20 14.94
CA LEU A 78 -3.70 -0.26 15.41
C LEU A 78 -2.58 0.02 14.40
N VAL A 79 -2.90 0.01 13.11
CA VAL A 79 -1.95 0.29 12.00
C VAL A 79 -1.38 1.71 12.05
N ASP A 80 -2.02 2.64 12.77
CA ASP A 80 -1.55 4.02 12.91
C ASP A 80 -0.14 4.10 13.51
N ILE A 81 0.24 3.14 14.35
CA ILE A 81 1.60 3.06 14.93
C ILE A 81 2.70 2.96 13.86
N PHE A 82 2.39 2.36 12.71
CA PHE A 82 3.36 2.11 11.64
C PHE A 82 3.31 3.17 10.53
N THR A 83 2.25 4.00 10.50
CA THR A 83 1.94 4.85 9.35
C THR A 83 1.89 6.33 9.68
N LYS A 84 1.83 6.70 10.97
CA LYS A 84 1.69 8.09 11.43
C LYS A 84 2.71 8.44 12.50
N ALA A 85 3.07 9.72 12.55
CA ALA A 85 3.72 10.29 13.73
C ALA A 85 2.64 10.56 14.79
N LEU A 86 2.72 9.86 15.93
CA LEU A 86 1.74 9.91 17.01
C LEU A 86 2.37 10.48 18.29
N GLY A 87 1.54 11.08 19.15
CA GLY A 87 1.97 11.50 20.49
C GLY A 87 2.21 10.30 21.41
N GLY A 88 3.04 10.49 22.45
CA GLY A 88 3.44 9.41 23.37
C GLY A 88 2.27 8.64 23.98
N GLU A 89 1.26 9.35 24.51
CA GLU A 89 0.04 8.73 25.09
C GLU A 89 -0.69 7.84 24.08
N ARG A 90 -0.77 8.30 22.82
CA ARG A 90 -1.43 7.57 21.73
C ARG A 90 -0.64 6.33 21.34
N ILE A 91 0.69 6.43 21.29
CA ILE A 91 1.59 5.29 21.04
C ILE A 91 1.43 4.26 22.15
N GLU A 92 1.48 4.67 23.41
CA GLU A 92 1.35 3.77 24.56
C GLU A 92 0.01 3.03 24.55
N PHE A 93 -1.09 3.73 24.28
CA PHE A 93 -2.41 3.13 24.12
C PHE A 93 -2.41 2.04 23.03
N LEU A 94 -1.84 2.32 21.86
CA LEU A 94 -1.82 1.38 20.73
C LEU A 94 -0.88 0.18 20.99
N ILE A 95 0.28 0.40 21.62
CA ILE A 95 1.22 -0.66 22.04
C ILE A 95 0.52 -1.65 22.98
N ASN A 96 -0.17 -1.13 23.99
CA ASN A 96 -0.92 -1.95 24.95
C ASN A 96 -2.03 -2.77 24.28
N LYS A 97 -2.75 -2.17 23.32
CA LYS A 97 -3.78 -2.88 22.55
C LYS A 97 -3.23 -3.92 21.58
N LEU A 98 -2.04 -3.68 21.04
CA LEU A 98 -1.34 -4.61 20.15
C LEU A 98 -0.69 -5.78 20.91
N GLY A 99 -0.65 -5.72 22.26
CA GLY A 99 -0.01 -6.73 23.10
C GLY A 99 1.51 -6.68 23.06
N MET A 100 2.08 -5.56 22.58
CA MET A 100 3.52 -5.38 22.56
C MET A 100 4.02 -5.02 23.95
N ARG A 101 5.13 -5.64 24.37
CA ARG A 101 5.81 -5.33 25.64
C ARG A 101 7.09 -4.55 25.35
N SER A 102 7.31 -3.49 26.09
CA SER A 102 8.62 -2.85 26.15
C SER A 102 9.53 -3.69 27.05
N PHE A 103 10.77 -3.86 26.61
CA PHE A 103 11.81 -4.52 27.40
C PHE A 103 12.99 -3.57 27.52
N THR A 104 13.61 -3.54 28.70
CA THR A 104 14.90 -2.87 28.84
C THR A 104 16.00 -3.72 28.20
N PRO A 105 17.12 -3.12 27.76
CA PRO A 105 18.23 -3.88 27.17
C PRO A 105 18.75 -5.01 28.08
N GLU A 106 18.68 -4.83 29.40
CA GLU A 106 19.10 -5.82 30.40
C GLU A 106 18.11 -6.99 30.41
N THR A 107 16.81 -6.69 30.43
CA THR A 107 15.74 -7.70 30.42
C THR A 107 15.76 -8.53 29.13
N LEU A 108 16.09 -7.90 27.99
CA LEU A 108 16.25 -8.58 26.71
C LEU A 108 17.42 -9.57 26.69
N LYS A 109 18.54 -9.21 27.34
CA LYS A 109 19.70 -10.11 27.43
C LYS A 109 19.34 -11.36 28.25
N HIS A 110 18.70 -11.17 29.41
CA HIS A 110 18.26 -12.29 30.25
C HIS A 110 17.28 -13.23 29.52
N LEU A 111 16.31 -12.70 28.78
CA LEU A 111 15.39 -13.51 27.96
C LEU A 111 16.07 -14.24 26.81
N ALA A 112 17.09 -13.65 26.19
CA ALA A 112 17.82 -14.29 25.10
C ALA A 112 18.72 -15.45 25.57
N ASP A 113 19.13 -15.40 26.83
CA ASP A 113 19.93 -16.45 27.47
C ASP A 113 19.05 -17.63 27.94
N GLU A 114 17.81 -17.38 28.40
CA GLU A 114 16.84 -18.43 28.79
C GLU A 114 16.32 -19.28 27.61
N VAL A 115 16.29 -18.76 26.38
CA VAL A 115 15.79 -19.49 25.19
C VAL A 115 16.86 -20.42 24.59
N LYS A 116 18.11 -20.36 25.08
CA LYS A 116 19.23 -21.18 24.60
C LYS A 116 19.52 -22.42 25.45
N GLU A 117 18.80 -22.63 26.56
CA GLU A 117 18.73 -23.92 27.27
C GLU A 117 17.49 -24.73 26.83
#